data_AF-A0A095CBN0-F1
#
_entry.id   AF-A0A095CBN0-F1
#
_cell.length_a   1.000
_cell.length_b   1.000
_cell.length_c   1.000
_cell.angle_alpha   90.00
_cell.angle_beta   90.00
_cell.angle_gamma   90.00
#
_symmetry.space_group_name_H-M   'P 1'
#
loop_
_entity.id
_entity.type
_entity.pdbx_description
1 polymer ?
#
loop_
_entity_poly.entity_id
_entity_poly.type
_entity_poly.pdbx_seq_one_letter_code
_entity_poly.pdbx_strand_id
1 'polypeptide(L)'
;MGVDDCLHENLKSHFTLNYPRFELLFCVQNENDPVISLLQSLCEQYPHVNSRLFIGGRDGVVNPMVHNMVPAYEAAKYNLVWVSTSRVKASAEVIWDFVYKAHDPSVAIVHQLPFFADHSGFVAAIEKVVQMFSFGTF
;
A
#
# COMPACT_ATOMS: atom_id res chain seq x y z
N MET A 1 -12.06 -14.48 -14.42
CA MET A 1 -10.89 -13.72 -14.91
C MET A 1 -9.99 -13.52 -13.71
N GLY A 2 -8.81 -14.12 -13.75
CA GLY A 2 -7.93 -14.26 -12.59
C GLY A 2 -7.38 -12.92 -12.16
N VAL A 3 -7.25 -12.75 -10.85
CA VAL A 3 -6.45 -11.68 -10.27
C VAL A 3 -5.04 -11.81 -10.83
N ASP A 4 -4.50 -10.73 -11.39
CA ASP A 4 -3.15 -10.68 -11.97
C ASP A 4 -2.12 -11.30 -11.00
N ASP A 5 -1.35 -12.29 -11.46
CA ASP A 5 -0.33 -12.95 -10.66
C ASP A 5 0.66 -11.95 -10.06
N CYS A 6 0.90 -10.83 -10.76
CA CYS A 6 1.72 -9.73 -10.25
C CYS A 6 1.10 -9.07 -9.01
N LEU A 7 -0.22 -8.91 -8.98
CA LEU A 7 -0.94 -8.34 -7.84
C LEU A 7 -0.85 -9.25 -6.62
N HIS A 8 -0.96 -10.57 -6.82
CA HIS A 8 -0.80 -11.54 -5.74
C HIS A 8 0.58 -11.43 -5.09
N GLU A 9 1.64 -11.48 -5.89
CA GLU A 9 3.02 -11.41 -5.38
C GLU A 9 3.34 -10.07 -4.72
N ASN A 10 2.83 -8.95 -5.27
CA ASN A 10 2.99 -7.64 -4.65
C ASN A 10 2.29 -7.56 -3.29
N LEU A 11 1.04 -8.02 -3.17
CA LEU A 11 0.33 -8.02 -1.90
C LEU A 11 1.01 -8.94 -0.88
N LYS A 12 1.40 -10.15 -1.29
CA LYS A 12 2.13 -11.11 -0.47
C LYS A 12 3.42 -10.52 0.10
N SER A 13 4.16 -9.71 -0.69
CA SER A 13 5.39 -9.06 -0.22
C SER A 13 5.18 -8.19 1.02
N HIS A 14 4.01 -7.57 1.18
CA HIS A 14 3.67 -6.77 2.36
C HIS A 14 3.43 -7.64 3.60
N PHE A 15 2.84 -8.83 3.43
CA PHE A 15 2.63 -9.77 4.53
C PHE A 15 3.94 -10.43 4.98
N THR A 16 4.90 -10.60 4.07
CA THR A 16 6.21 -11.22 4.37
C THR A 16 7.28 -10.23 4.82
N LEU A 17 6.92 -8.97 5.09
CA LEU A 17 7.85 -7.95 5.56
C LEU A 17 8.51 -8.38 6.87
N ASN A 18 9.84 -8.45 6.85
CA ASN A 18 10.63 -8.65 8.06
C ASN A 18 10.83 -7.31 8.81
N TYR A 19 9.73 -6.78 9.35
CA TYR A 19 9.72 -5.56 10.16
C TYR A 19 9.02 -5.81 11.50
N PRO A 20 9.58 -5.38 12.65
CA PRO A 20 9.20 -5.89 13.97
C PRO A 20 7.79 -5.51 14.43
N ARG A 21 7.26 -4.35 14.00
CA ARG A 21 5.94 -3.89 14.42
C ARG A 21 5.31 -3.01 13.35
N PHE A 22 4.26 -3.53 12.71
CA PHE A 22 3.47 -2.82 11.72
C PHE A 22 2.06 -3.39 11.65
N GLU A 23 1.20 -2.73 10.88
CA GLU A 23 -0.09 -3.25 10.46
C GLU A 23 -0.33 -2.93 8.99
N LEU A 24 -1.20 -3.70 8.35
CA LEU A 24 -1.59 -3.52 6.96
C LEU A 24 -3.06 -3.10 6.90
N LEU A 25 -3.34 -1.95 6.31
CA LEU A 25 -4.69 -1.44 6.14
C LEU A 25 -5.00 -1.37 4.64
N PHE A 26 -5.84 -2.29 4.17
CA PHE A 26 -6.23 -2.36 2.77
C PHE A 26 -7.50 -1.54 2.55
N CYS A 27 -7.50 -0.68 1.55
CA CYS A 27 -8.65 0.17 1.21
C CYS A 27 -9.19 -0.23 -0.18
N VAL A 28 -10.41 -0.73 -0.24
CA VAL A 28 -11.06 -1.16 -1.48
C VAL A 28 -12.34 -0.35 -1.68
N GLN A 29 -12.53 0.23 -2.87
CA GLN A 29 -13.67 1.11 -3.10
C GLN A 29 -15.00 0.35 -3.22
N ASN A 30 -14.99 -0.84 -3.85
CA ASN A 30 -16.20 -1.60 -4.17
C ASN A 30 -16.21 -2.95 -3.44
N GLU A 31 -17.31 -3.26 -2.77
CA GLU A 31 -17.51 -4.53 -2.06
C GLU A 31 -17.50 -5.76 -2.98
N ASN A 32 -17.75 -5.57 -4.27
CA ASN A 32 -17.75 -6.62 -5.29
C ASN A 32 -16.41 -6.76 -6.02
N ASP A 33 -15.37 -6.06 -5.56
CA ASP A 33 -14.04 -6.15 -6.17
C ASP A 33 -13.43 -7.54 -5.92
N PRO A 34 -13.02 -8.29 -6.97
CA PRO A 34 -12.43 -9.61 -6.82
C PRO A 34 -11.14 -9.63 -5.97
N VAL A 35 -10.48 -8.50 -5.76
CA VAL A 35 -9.31 -8.40 -4.88
C VAL A 35 -9.64 -8.73 -3.42
N ILE A 36 -10.90 -8.57 -3.00
CA ILE A 36 -11.32 -8.83 -1.62
C ILE A 36 -11.10 -10.29 -1.26
N SER A 37 -11.48 -11.23 -2.13
CA SER A 37 -11.27 -12.66 -1.92
C SER A 37 -9.79 -13.00 -1.80
N LEU A 38 -8.94 -12.35 -2.59
CA LEU A 38 -7.49 -12.49 -2.50
C LEU A 38 -6.95 -11.96 -1.15
N LEU A 39 -7.37 -10.77 -0.74
CA LEU A 39 -6.94 -10.18 0.53
C LEU A 39 -7.39 -11.02 1.72
N GLN A 40 -8.63 -11.52 1.72
CA GLN A 40 -9.13 -12.43 2.75
C GLN A 40 -8.27 -13.69 2.84
N SER A 41 -7.95 -14.32 1.70
CA SER A 41 -7.07 -15.50 1.67
C SER A 41 -5.67 -15.20 2.20
N LEU A 42 -5.10 -14.02 1.89
CA LEU A 42 -3.80 -13.62 2.43
C LEU A 42 -3.86 -13.36 3.94
N CYS A 43 -4.91 -12.69 4.43
CA CYS A 43 -5.11 -12.48 5.88
C CYS A 43 -5.21 -13.82 6.64
N GLU A 44 -5.88 -14.83 6.06
CA GLU A 44 -5.96 -16.18 6.63
C GLU A 44 -4.61 -16.92 6.60
N GLN A 45 -3.81 -16.74 5.54
CA GLN A 45 -2.48 -17.34 5.42
C GLN A 45 -1.44 -16.71 6.36
N TYR A 46 -1.60 -15.43 6.68
CA TYR A 46 -0.66 -14.65 7.49
C TYR A 46 -1.32 -14.06 8.75
N PRO A 47 -1.88 -14.89 9.66
CA PRO A 47 -2.63 -14.40 10.83
C PRO A 47 -1.78 -13.66 11.87
N HIS A 48 -0.45 -13.77 11.77
CA HIS A 48 0.50 -13.07 12.63
C HIS A 48 0.68 -11.59 12.22
N VAL A 49 0.30 -11.21 11.00
CA VAL A 49 0.34 -9.83 10.52
C VAL A 49 -0.99 -9.17 10.85
N ASN A 50 -0.94 -8.07 11.60
CA ASN A 50 -2.14 -7.29 11.91
C ASN A 50 -2.65 -6.66 10.61
N SER A 51 -3.75 -7.18 10.06
CA SER A 51 -4.29 -6.75 8.78
C SER A 51 -5.78 -6.46 8.88
N ARG A 52 -6.24 -5.42 8.20
CA ARG A 52 -7.65 -4.99 8.16
C ARG A 52 -8.03 -4.54 6.75
N LEU A 53 -9.24 -4.87 6.35
CA LEU A 53 -9.85 -4.46 5.09
C LEU A 53 -10.91 -3.39 5.36
N PHE A 54 -10.82 -2.27 4.67
CA PHE A 54 -11.78 -1.18 4.66
C PHE A 54 -12.41 -1.11 3.28
N ILE A 55 -13.74 -1.10 3.24
CA ILE A 55 -14.50 -1.02 2.00
C ILE A 55 -15.23 0.32 1.94
N GLY A 56 -15.15 1.00 0.81
CA GLY A 56 -15.78 2.29 0.57
C GLY A 56 -14.85 3.48 0.82
N GLY A 57 -15.36 4.57 1.38
CA GLY A 57 -14.58 5.77 1.66
C GLY A 57 -15.37 6.79 2.45
N ARG A 58 -14.88 8.04 2.48
CA ARG A 58 -15.54 9.16 3.17
C ARG A 58 -16.22 10.11 2.20
N ASP A 59 -17.55 10.18 2.30
CA ASP A 59 -18.35 11.18 1.59
C ASP A 59 -17.85 12.60 1.82
N GLY A 60 -17.93 13.44 0.78
CA GLY A 60 -17.47 14.84 0.82
C GLY A 60 -15.97 15.02 0.55
N VAL A 61 -15.20 13.94 0.39
CA VAL A 61 -13.79 14.02 -0.06
C VAL A 61 -13.71 13.98 -1.58
N VAL A 62 -13.19 15.05 -2.19
CA VAL A 62 -13.14 15.20 -3.66
C VAL A 62 -12.08 14.30 -4.29
N ASN A 63 -10.93 14.10 -3.62
CA ASN A 63 -9.86 13.26 -4.18
C ASN A 63 -10.21 11.77 -3.99
N PRO A 64 -10.33 10.96 -5.06
CA PRO A 64 -10.74 9.57 -4.95
C PRO A 64 -9.80 8.67 -4.12
N MET A 65 -8.49 8.94 -4.14
CA MET A 65 -7.55 8.17 -3.32
C MET A 65 -7.70 8.51 -1.84
N VAL A 66 -7.73 9.81 -1.51
CA VAL A 66 -7.94 10.25 -0.12
C VAL A 66 -9.30 9.77 0.39
N HIS A 67 -10.34 9.86 -0.43
CA HIS A 67 -11.67 9.37 -0.14
C HIS A 67 -11.65 7.90 0.34
N ASN A 68 -10.97 7.02 -0.40
CA ASN A 68 -10.86 5.60 -0.07
C ASN A 68 -9.99 5.34 1.18
N MET A 69 -8.97 6.17 1.41
CA MET A 69 -7.99 5.95 2.48
C MET A 69 -8.42 6.47 3.85
N VAL A 70 -9.27 7.50 3.91
CA VAL A 70 -9.63 8.17 5.18
C VAL A 70 -10.08 7.19 6.28
N PRO A 71 -10.97 6.22 6.03
CA PRO A 71 -11.40 5.27 7.07
C PRO A 71 -10.24 4.45 7.66
N ALA A 72 -9.30 4.03 6.81
CA ALA A 72 -8.11 3.31 7.25
C ALA A 72 -7.15 4.22 8.02
N TYR A 73 -6.93 5.44 7.54
CA TYR A 73 -6.05 6.41 8.18
C TYR A 73 -6.50 6.74 9.61
N GLU A 74 -7.80 6.97 9.83
CA GLU A 74 -8.35 7.24 11.16
C GLU A 74 -8.32 6.03 12.09
N ALA A 75 -8.35 4.83 11.52
CA ALA A 75 -8.29 3.59 12.28
C ALA A 75 -6.85 3.14 12.59
N ALA A 76 -5.83 3.83 12.06
CA ALA A 76 -4.42 3.48 12.22
C ALA A 76 -3.98 3.54 13.69
N LYS A 77 -3.18 2.57 14.12
CA LYS A 77 -2.68 2.42 15.49
C LYS A 77 -1.35 3.14 15.72
N TYR A 78 -0.66 3.52 14.65
CA TYR A 78 0.68 4.07 14.69
C TYR A 78 0.72 5.46 14.05
N ASN A 79 1.69 6.27 14.49
CA ASN A 79 1.83 7.66 14.04
C ASN A 79 2.54 7.77 12.69
N LEU A 80 3.37 6.78 12.33
CA LEU A 80 4.02 6.71 11.02
C LEU A 80 3.11 5.96 10.06
N VAL A 81 2.67 6.64 9.02
CA VAL A 81 1.81 6.08 7.98
C VAL A 81 2.58 6.03 6.67
N TRP A 82 2.73 4.82 6.12
CA TRP A 82 3.27 4.61 4.79
C TRP A 82 2.14 4.26 3.82
N VAL A 83 1.97 5.10 2.79
CA VAL A 83 0.98 4.88 1.75
C VAL A 83 1.66 4.15 0.59
N SER A 84 1.25 2.91 0.35
CA SER A 84 1.74 2.06 -0.73
C SER A 84 0.60 1.71 -1.69
N THR A 85 0.93 1.53 -2.97
CA THR A 85 -0.03 1.04 -3.96
C THR A 85 0.18 -0.46 -4.16
N SER A 86 -0.88 -1.17 -4.55
CA SER A 86 -0.83 -2.63 -4.78
C SER A 86 0.05 -3.05 -5.96
N ARG A 87 0.58 -2.09 -6.73
CA ARG A 87 1.52 -2.33 -7.84
C ARG A 87 2.99 -2.33 -7.41
N VAL A 88 3.28 -2.00 -6.16
CA VAL A 88 4.65 -1.91 -5.64
C VAL A 88 4.94 -3.08 -4.72
N LYS A 89 6.13 -3.68 -4.83
CA LYS A 89 6.61 -4.67 -3.87
C LYS A 89 7.14 -3.97 -2.62
N ALA A 90 6.76 -4.46 -1.46
CA ALA A 90 7.30 -3.99 -0.20
C ALA A 90 8.66 -4.66 0.08
N SER A 91 9.57 -3.89 0.65
CA SER A 91 10.90 -4.34 1.08
C SER A 91 11.16 -3.79 2.48
N ALA A 92 11.74 -4.62 3.35
CA ALA A 92 12.04 -4.21 4.71
C ALA A 92 13.10 -3.10 4.73
N GLU A 93 14.06 -3.16 3.81
CA GLU A 93 15.12 -2.16 3.63
C GLU A 93 14.53 -0.78 3.31
N VAL A 94 13.52 -0.73 2.44
CA VAL A 94 12.78 0.50 2.13
C VAL A 94 12.09 1.08 3.37
N ILE A 95 11.44 0.25 4.17
CA ILE A 95 10.76 0.69 5.38
C ILE A 95 11.76 1.19 6.43
N TRP A 96 12.89 0.49 6.60
CA TRP A 96 13.96 0.95 7.49
C TRP A 96 14.48 2.32 7.09
N ASP A 97 14.70 2.55 5.80
CA ASP A 97 15.15 3.84 5.25
C ASP A 97 14.12 4.96 5.51
N PHE A 98 12.84 4.69 5.30
CA PHE A 98 11.77 5.65 5.59
C PHE A 98 11.71 6.02 7.07
N VAL A 99 11.70 5.02 7.96
CA VAL A 99 11.59 5.24 9.40
C VAL A 99 12.82 5.96 9.93
N TYR A 100 14.01 5.63 9.42
CA TYR A 100 15.25 6.32 9.79
C TYR A 100 15.20 7.81 9.44
N LYS A 101 14.76 8.15 8.22
CA LYS A 101 14.64 9.56 7.77
C LYS A 101 13.54 10.31 8.49
N ALA A 102 12.42 9.66 8.79
CA ALA A 102 11.31 10.24 9.54
C ALA A 102 11.62 10.45 11.03
N HIS A 103 12.78 9.99 11.51
CA HIS A 103 13.21 10.21 12.90
C HIS A 103 13.72 11.63 13.16
N ASP A 104 14.12 12.35 12.10
CA ASP A 104 14.50 13.75 12.21
C ASP A 104 13.23 14.61 12.42
N PRO A 105 13.12 15.35 13.55
CA PRO A 105 11.94 16.16 13.84
C PRO A 105 11.73 17.33 12.87
N SER A 106 12.74 17.67 12.05
CA SER A 106 12.60 18.65 10.96
C SER A 106 11.99 18.06 9.68
N VAL A 107 11.85 16.74 9.60
CA VAL A 107 11.31 16.02 8.45
C VAL A 107 9.83 15.70 8.66
N ALA A 108 8.96 16.36 7.89
CA ALA A 108 7.53 16.07 7.91
C ALA A 108 7.15 14.87 7.03
N ILE A 109 7.84 14.69 5.90
CA ILE A 109 7.50 13.70 4.87
C ILE A 109 8.78 13.11 4.28
N VAL A 110 8.78 11.79 4.11
CA VAL A 110 9.78 11.07 3.33
C VAL A 110 9.09 10.43 2.13
N HIS A 111 9.64 10.61 0.93
CA HIS A 111 9.14 9.97 -0.28
C HIS A 111 10.27 9.26 -1.01
N GLN A 112 9.94 8.21 -1.76
CA GLN A 112 10.87 7.52 -2.65
C GLN A 112 10.43 7.67 -4.11
N LEU A 113 11.40 7.63 -5.01
CA LEU A 113 11.13 7.50 -6.44
C LEU A 113 10.80 6.02 -6.73
N PRO A 114 9.68 5.72 -7.42
CA PRO A 114 9.37 4.36 -7.79
C PRO A 114 10.48 3.80 -8.68
N PHE A 115 11.01 2.64 -8.31
CA PHE A 115 11.95 1.89 -9.13
C PHE A 115 11.21 0.71 -9.76
N PHE A 116 11.36 0.55 -11.08
CA PHE A 116 10.75 -0.55 -11.81
C PHE A 116 11.69 -1.75 -11.81
N ALA A 117 11.21 -2.90 -11.34
CA ALA A 117 11.85 -4.18 -11.58
C ALA A 117 11.30 -4.77 -12.88
N ASP A 118 12.15 -4.93 -13.90
CA ASP A 118 11.75 -5.48 -15.19
C ASP A 118 11.05 -6.85 -15.00
N HIS A 119 9.90 -7.00 -15.64
CA HIS A 119 9.31 -8.30 -15.94
C HIS A 119 9.43 -8.51 -17.45
N SER A 120 9.86 -9.70 -17.86
CA SER A 120 10.09 -10.02 -19.27
C SER A 120 8.80 -9.88 -20.10
N GLY A 121 8.76 -8.94 -21.06
CA GLY A 121 7.66 -8.83 -22.03
C GLY A 121 7.52 -7.44 -22.67
N PHE A 122 7.12 -7.39 -23.95
CA PHE A 122 7.02 -6.16 -24.76
C PHE A 122 5.99 -5.14 -24.23
N VAL A 123 5.00 -5.59 -23.46
CA VAL A 123 3.92 -4.75 -22.88
C VAL A 123 4.41 -3.94 -21.67
N ALA A 124 5.37 -4.45 -20.90
CA ALA A 124 5.93 -3.77 -19.73
C ALA A 124 6.72 -2.49 -20.10
N ALA A 125 7.14 -2.36 -21.37
CA ALA A 125 7.86 -1.18 -21.84
C ALA A 125 6.97 0.05 -22.05
N ILE A 126 5.64 -0.11 -22.17
CA ILE A 126 4.70 1.00 -22.43
C ILE A 126 4.10 1.58 -21.15
N GLU A 127 4.03 0.83 -20.04
CA GLU A 127 3.60 1.34 -18.71
C GLU A 127 4.64 2.23 -18.01
N LYS A 128 5.61 2.79 -18.75
CA LYS A 128 6.74 3.58 -18.23
C LYS A 128 6.39 4.99 -17.75
N VAL A 129 5.12 5.42 -17.83
CA VAL A 129 4.77 6.83 -17.58
C VAL A 129 3.54 6.91 -16.69
N VAL A 130 3.73 7.61 -15.56
CA VAL A 130 2.71 8.15 -14.62
C VAL A 130 2.22 7.21 -13.51
N GLN A 131 2.62 7.51 -12.27
CA GLN A 131 1.66 7.93 -11.22
C GLN A 131 2.42 8.56 -10.04
N MET A 132 2.56 9.88 -10.12
CA MET A 132 3.02 10.76 -9.06
C MET A 132 1.77 11.33 -8.38
N PHE A 133 1.55 11.02 -7.11
CA PHE A 133 0.53 11.70 -6.32
C PHE A 133 1.11 12.18 -5.00
N SER A 134 1.19 13.50 -4.93
CA SER A 134 1.56 14.29 -3.77
C SER A 134 0.33 14.50 -2.90
N PHE A 135 0.47 14.34 -1.59
CA PHE A 135 -0.37 15.02 -0.62
C PHE A 135 0.54 15.64 0.45
N GLY A 136 0.52 16.97 0.50
CA GLY A 136 1.21 17.76 1.51
C GLY A 136 0.25 18.22 2.61
N THR A 137 0.88 18.52 3.76
CA THR A 137 0.43 19.29 4.94
C THR A 137 -0.68 18.67 5.80
N PHE A 138 -0.61 18.67 7.14
CA PHE A 138 -0.11 19.69 8.09
C PHE A 138 0.85 19.15 9.16
#